data_AF-A0A016WNX6-F1
#
_entry.id   AF-A0A016WNX6-F1
#
_cell.length_a   1.000
_cell.length_b   1.000
_cell.length_c   1.000
_cell.angle_alpha   90.00
_cell.angle_beta   90.00
_cell.angle_gamma   90.00
#
_symmetry.space_group_name_H-M   'P 1'
#
loop_
_entity.id
_entity.type
_entity.pdbx_description
1 polymer ?
#
loop_
_entity_poly.entity_id
_entity_poly.type
_entity_poly.pdbx_seq_one_letter_code
_entity_poly.pdbx_strand_id
1 'polypeptide(L)'
;MRTREHKDRSDICQTAPFALLPTPFPRKLFEQAVKVQNLIATLYHEIAYDYDFLIDCHKEVVKTDSFTKGLIDILKKVRDEGLAQRKTLAIQRSDYMCHKDQFSCEYTLKQVVLSFY
;
A
#
# COMPACT_ATOMS: atom_id res chain seq x y z
N MET A 1 21.98 -5.60 13.51
CA MET A 1 21.03 -6.72 13.47
C MET A 1 21.06 -7.39 14.83
N ARG A 2 19.91 -7.59 15.46
CA ARG A 2 19.81 -8.38 16.70
C ARG A 2 19.94 -9.86 16.35
N THR A 3 20.93 -10.54 16.91
CA THR A 3 21.15 -11.96 16.66
C THR A 3 20.33 -12.80 17.66
N ARG A 4 20.23 -14.11 17.44
CA ARG A 4 19.56 -15.01 18.41
C ARG A 4 20.26 -14.99 19.77
N GLU A 5 21.58 -14.83 19.78
CA GLU A 5 22.45 -14.80 20.96
C GLU A 5 22.41 -13.43 21.67
N HIS A 6 22.26 -12.34 20.91
CA HIS A 6 22.21 -10.98 21.43
C HIS A 6 20.97 -10.24 20.89
N LYS A 7 19.85 -10.41 21.60
CA LYS A 7 18.54 -9.84 21.22
C LYS A 7 18.39 -8.35 21.56
N ASP A 8 19.24 -7.85 22.44
CA ASP A 8 19.19 -6.50 22.99
C ASP A 8 20.08 -5.52 22.22
N ARG A 9 21.13 -6.01 21.54
CA ARG A 9 22.11 -5.18 20.83
C ARG A 9 22.15 -5.42 19.33
N SER A 10 22.58 -4.40 18.58
CA SER A 10 22.64 -4.40 17.11
C SER A 10 24.07 -4.24 16.59
N ASP A 11 25.05 -4.66 17.40
CA ASP A 11 26.49 -4.42 17.20
C ASP A 11 27.01 -5.02 15.88
N ILE A 12 26.33 -6.03 15.33
CA ILE A 12 26.68 -6.70 14.06
C ILE A 12 25.75 -6.23 12.94
N CYS A 13 26.30 -5.86 11.79
CA CYS A 13 25.54 -5.48 10.59
C CYS A 13 25.82 -6.43 9.43
N GLN A 14 24.81 -6.66 8.59
CA GLN A 14 24.90 -7.38 7.33
C GLN A 14 24.30 -6.51 6.23
N THR A 15 24.83 -6.62 5.02
CA THR A 15 24.27 -5.98 3.83
C THR A 15 22.84 -6.47 3.55
N ALA A 16 21.94 -5.55 3.19
CA ALA A 16 20.61 -5.93 2.69
C ALA A 16 20.75 -6.79 1.41
N PRO A 17 19.84 -7.73 1.14
CA PRO A 17 19.84 -8.46 -0.13
C PRO A 17 19.61 -7.51 -1.31
N PHE A 18 20.42 -7.64 -2.37
CA PHE A 18 20.28 -6.85 -3.59
C PHE A 18 20.66 -7.68 -4.83
N ALA A 19 20.19 -7.27 -6.01
CA ALA A 19 20.60 -7.86 -7.27
C ALA A 19 21.99 -7.33 -7.66
N LEU A 20 22.88 -8.20 -8.13
CA LEU A 20 24.24 -7.81 -8.53
C LEU A 20 24.26 -6.76 -9.65
N LEU A 21 23.30 -6.82 -10.56
CA LEU A 21 23.10 -5.90 -11.68
C LEU A 21 21.65 -5.41 -11.72
N PRO A 22 21.39 -4.20 -12.23
CA PRO A 22 20.02 -3.69 -12.38
C PRO A 22 19.23 -4.52 -13.40
N THR A 23 18.02 -4.92 -13.04
CA THR A 23 17.13 -5.67 -13.93
C THR A 23 16.60 -4.77 -15.05
N PRO A 24 16.68 -5.17 -16.33
CA PRO A 24 16.10 -4.41 -17.43
C PRO A 24 14.59 -4.24 -17.26
N PHE A 25 14.10 -3.01 -17.44
CA PHE A 25 12.68 -2.69 -17.34
C PHE A 25 12.23 -1.77 -18.49
N PRO A 26 11.05 -2.00 -19.12
CA PRO A 26 10.57 -1.17 -20.22
C PRO A 26 10.35 0.30 -19.79
N ARG A 27 11.11 1.22 -20.39
CA ARG A 27 11.04 2.66 -20.08
C ARG A 27 9.62 3.22 -20.10
N LYS A 28 8.83 2.89 -21.13
CA LYS A 28 7.45 3.37 -21.28
C LYS A 28 6.58 3.00 -20.08
N LEU A 29 6.72 1.78 -19.57
CA LEU A 29 5.94 1.28 -18.43
C LEU A 29 6.41 1.91 -17.11
N PHE A 30 7.72 2.14 -16.97
CA PHE A 30 8.26 2.83 -15.81
C PHE A 30 7.73 4.27 -15.73
N GLU A 31 7.80 5.01 -16.83
CA GLU A 31 7.27 6.37 -16.90
C GLU A 31 5.76 6.43 -16.69
N GLN A 32 5.01 5.42 -17.17
CA GLN A 32 3.58 5.29 -16.90
C GLN A 32 3.31 5.14 -15.39
N ALA A 33 4.03 4.27 -14.69
CA ALA A 33 3.89 4.05 -13.25
C ALA A 33 4.19 5.33 -12.45
N VAL A 34 5.25 6.05 -12.82
CA VAL A 34 5.62 7.31 -12.17
C VAL A 34 4.55 8.38 -12.37
N LYS A 35 4.03 8.53 -13.60
CA LYS A 35 3.01 9.54 -13.92
C LYS A 35 1.68 9.31 -13.20
N VAL A 36 1.27 8.04 -13.02
CA VAL A 36 -0.02 7.72 -12.41
C VAL A 36 -0.01 7.82 -10.87
N GLN A 37 1.18 7.82 -10.24
CA GLN A 37 1.29 7.76 -8.78
C GLN A 37 0.54 8.88 -8.06
N ASN A 38 0.62 10.13 -8.54
CA ASN A 38 -0.10 11.25 -7.92
C ASN A 38 -1.63 11.11 -8.05
N LEU A 39 -2.11 10.57 -9.16
CA LEU A 39 -3.55 10.34 -9.38
C LEU A 39 -4.08 9.26 -8.42
N ILE A 40 -3.33 8.16 -8.27
CA ILE A 40 -3.66 7.11 -7.30
C ILE A 40 -3.62 7.66 -5.88
N ALA A 41 -2.61 8.46 -5.54
CA ALA A 41 -2.49 9.03 -4.22
C ALA A 41 -3.68 9.90 -3.85
N THR A 42 -4.09 10.79 -4.76
CA THR A 42 -5.29 11.64 -4.59
C THR A 42 -6.55 10.80 -4.49
N LEU A 43 -6.74 9.82 -5.39
CA LEU A 43 -7.93 8.94 -5.37
C LEU A 43 -8.12 8.27 -4.01
N TYR A 44 -7.05 7.67 -3.48
CA TYR A 44 -7.14 6.98 -2.20
C TYR A 44 -7.19 7.93 -1.00
N HIS A 45 -6.64 9.14 -1.13
CA HIS A 45 -6.84 10.19 -0.13
C HIS A 45 -8.32 10.57 -0.04
N GLU A 46 -8.99 10.78 -1.17
CA GLU A 46 -10.43 11.09 -1.20
C GLU A 46 -11.28 9.93 -0.65
N ILE A 47 -10.99 8.69 -1.06
CA ILE A 47 -11.66 7.49 -0.53
C ILE A 47 -11.51 7.39 1.00
N ALA A 48 -10.36 7.77 1.56
CA ALA A 48 -10.13 7.69 3.00
C ALA A 48 -11.04 8.62 3.83
N TYR A 49 -11.56 9.69 3.22
CA TYR A 49 -12.49 10.62 3.87
C TYR A 49 -13.96 10.32 3.56
N ASP A 50 -14.25 9.41 2.63
CA ASP A 50 -15.60 8.91 2.38
C ASP A 50 -15.95 7.78 3.37
N TYR A 51 -16.33 8.18 4.58
CA TYR A 51 -16.64 7.24 5.67
C TYR A 51 -17.79 6.30 5.33
N ASP A 52 -18.80 6.78 4.61
CA ASP A 52 -19.97 5.98 4.27
C ASP A 52 -19.61 4.91 3.24
N PHE A 53 -18.79 5.27 2.23
CA PHE A 53 -18.22 4.32 1.29
C PHE A 53 -17.38 3.24 1.99
N LEU A 54 -16.50 3.64 2.91
CA LEU A 54 -15.64 2.71 3.65
C LEU A 54 -16.46 1.73 4.50
N ILE A 55 -17.48 2.21 5.21
CA ILE A 55 -18.35 1.36 6.04
C ILE A 55 -19.16 0.39 5.16
N ASP A 56 -19.71 0.85 4.04
CA ASP A 56 -20.47 0.00 3.12
C ASP A 56 -19.60 -1.10 2.49
N CYS A 57 -18.38 -0.75 2.05
CA CYS A 57 -17.44 -1.70 1.46
C CYS A 57 -17.06 -2.85 2.41
N HIS A 58 -17.05 -2.61 3.73
CA HIS A 58 -16.62 -3.60 4.72
C HIS A 58 -17.80 -4.31 5.43
N LYS A 59 -19.05 -3.99 5.11
CA LYS A 59 -20.24 -4.47 5.85
C LYS A 59 -20.36 -5.99 5.97
N GLU A 60 -19.90 -6.74 4.97
CA GLU A 60 -19.90 -8.20 4.99
C GLU A 60 -18.66 -8.78 5.68
N VAL A 61 -17.51 -8.13 5.50
CA VAL A 61 -16.23 -8.58 6.06
C VAL A 61 -16.23 -8.47 7.59
N VAL A 62 -16.81 -7.41 8.15
CA VAL A 62 -16.90 -7.23 9.60
C VAL A 62 -17.75 -8.29 10.31
N LYS A 63 -18.56 -9.06 9.57
CA LYS A 63 -19.34 -10.17 10.14
C LYS A 63 -18.47 -11.42 10.39
N THR A 64 -17.38 -11.57 9.65
CA THR A 64 -16.54 -12.78 9.66
C THR A 64 -15.13 -12.52 10.18
N ASP A 65 -14.59 -11.30 10.05
CA ASP A 65 -13.27 -10.92 10.52
C ASP A 65 -13.34 -9.92 11.69
N SER A 66 -12.96 -10.40 12.88
CA SER A 66 -12.95 -9.60 14.10
C SER A 66 -11.90 -8.49 14.08
N PHE A 67 -10.80 -8.68 13.35
CA PHE A 67 -9.76 -7.67 13.24
C PHE A 67 -10.26 -6.45 12.43
N THR A 68 -10.76 -6.68 11.22
CA THR A 68 -11.35 -5.62 10.39
C THR A 68 -12.55 -4.95 11.08
N LYS A 69 -13.39 -5.73 11.79
CA LYS A 69 -14.47 -5.16 12.60
C LYS A 69 -13.96 -4.14 13.62
N GLY A 70 -12.89 -4.48 14.35
CA GLY A 70 -12.29 -3.57 15.32
C GLY A 70 -11.82 -2.25 14.70
N LEU A 71 -11.23 -2.30 13.49
CA LEU A 71 -10.81 -1.09 12.77
C LEU A 71 -12.00 -0.21 12.36
N ILE A 72 -13.08 -0.82 11.84
CA ILE A 72 -14.30 -0.09 11.47
C ILE A 72 -15.00 0.51 12.69
N ASP A 73 -15.00 -0.19 13.83
CA ASP A 73 -15.59 0.32 15.07
C ASP A 73 -14.80 1.54 15.60
N ILE A 74 -13.47 1.55 15.47
CA ILE A 74 -12.65 2.73 15.77
C ILE A 74 -13.00 3.88 14.81
N LEU A 75 -13.09 3.61 13.51
CA LEU A 75 -13.44 4.62 12.50
C LEU A 75 -14.78 5.32 12.83
N LYS A 76 -15.80 4.54 13.20
CA LYS A 76 -17.12 5.06 13.59
C LYS A 76 -17.04 5.96 14.81
N LYS A 77 -16.36 5.53 15.87
CA LYS A 77 -16.19 6.33 17.09
C LYS A 77 -15.48 7.65 16.83
N VAL A 78 -14.38 7.61 16.06
CA VAL A 78 -13.63 8.83 15.70
C VAL A 78 -14.46 9.77 14.83
N ARG A 79 -15.31 9.24 13.95
CA ARG A 79 -16.25 10.06 13.16
C ARG A 79 -17.29 10.73 14.06
N ASP A 80 -17.87 9.99 15.00
CA ASP A 80 -18.94 10.48 15.89
C ASP A 80 -18.43 11.54 16.89
N GLU A 81 -17.22 11.36 17.41
CA GLU A 81 -16.56 12.33 18.30
C GLU A 81 -16.00 13.55 17.54
N GLY A 82 -15.75 13.39 16.24
CA GLY A 82 -15.16 14.40 15.37
C GLY A 82 -13.63 14.35 15.34
N LEU A 83 -13.05 14.75 14.21
CA LEU A 83 -11.60 14.70 13.99
C LEU A 83 -10.86 15.76 14.83
N ALA A 84 -10.18 15.30 15.87
CA ALA A 84 -9.29 16.15 16.68
C ALA A 84 -8.06 16.63 15.90
N GLN A 85 -7.53 15.82 14.98
CA GLN A 85 -6.39 16.14 14.12
C GLN A 85 -6.84 16.28 12.66
N ARG A 86 -6.68 17.49 12.10
CA ARG A 86 -7.09 17.79 10.72
C ARG A 86 -6.00 17.50 9.69
N LYS A 87 -4.73 17.52 10.09
CA LYS A 87 -3.60 17.28 9.18
C LYS A 87 -3.20 15.82 9.22
N THR A 88 -3.20 15.19 8.06
CA THR A 88 -2.81 13.78 7.88
C THR A 88 -1.73 13.70 6.80
N LEU A 89 -0.88 12.69 6.89
CA LEU A 89 0.12 12.35 5.88
C LEU A 89 -0.12 10.91 5.46
N ALA A 90 -0.41 10.68 4.18
CA ALA A 90 -0.50 9.35 3.61
C ALA A 90 0.82 9.01 2.91
N ILE A 91 1.48 7.93 3.36
CA ILE A 91 2.65 7.38 2.68
C ILE A 91 2.19 6.12 1.94
N GLN A 92 2.29 6.15 0.62
CA GLN A 92 1.76 5.10 -0.25
C GLN A 92 2.82 4.53 -1.18
N ARG A 93 2.77 3.21 -1.40
CA ARG A 93 3.55 2.52 -2.41
C ARG A 93 2.65 1.66 -3.29
N SER A 94 2.63 1.98 -4.59
CA SER A 94 1.90 1.24 -5.61
C SER A 94 2.84 0.22 -6.25
N ASP A 95 2.53 -1.05 -6.12
CA ASP A 95 3.34 -2.15 -6.62
C ASP A 95 2.78 -2.63 -7.97
N TYR A 96 3.65 -2.73 -8.98
CA TYR A 96 3.28 -3.09 -10.35
C TYR A 96 4.08 -4.29 -10.86
N MET A 97 3.47 -5.06 -11.77
CA MET A 97 4.12 -6.11 -12.54
C MET A 97 3.91 -5.91 -14.04
N CYS A 98 4.91 -6.32 -14.83
CA CYS A 98 4.82 -6.35 -16.29
C CYS A 98 4.07 -7.60 -16.73
N HIS A 99 2.89 -7.43 -17.29
CA HIS A 99 2.14 -8.50 -17.93
C HIS A 99 2.51 -8.57 -19.41
N LYS A 100 3.01 -9.72 -19.86
CA LYS A 100 3.30 -9.98 -21.27
C LYS A 100 2.11 -10.68 -21.91
N ASP A 101 1.55 -10.07 -22.95
CA ASP A 101 0.52 -10.71 -23.75
C ASP A 101 1.11 -11.88 -24.56
N GLN A 102 0.41 -13.02 -24.58
CA GLN A 102 0.91 -14.24 -25.22
C GLN A 102 0.84 -14.19 -26.75
N PHE A 103 -0.04 -13.35 -27.32
CA PHE A 103 -0.30 -13.29 -28.76
C PHE A 103 0.40 -12.10 -29.41
N SER A 104 0.34 -10.90 -28.81
CA SER A 104 0.97 -9.69 -29.34
C SER A 104 2.44 -9.54 -28.92
N CYS A 105 2.90 -10.31 -27.92
CA CYS A 105 4.20 -10.17 -27.27
C CYS A 105 4.47 -8.76 -26.68
N GLU A 106 3.45 -7.94 -26.49
CA GLU A 106 3.56 -6.63 -25.87
C GLU A 106 3.55 -6.71 -24.34
N TYR A 107 4.21 -5.75 -23.69
CA TYR A 107 4.22 -5.62 -22.24
C TYR A 107 3.22 -4.54 -21.81
N THR A 108 2.39 -4.85 -20.83
CA THR A 108 1.47 -3.92 -20.17
C THR A 108 1.79 -3.83 -18.69
N LEU A 109 1.61 -2.64 -18.11
CA LEU A 109 1.77 -2.43 -16.68
C LEU A 109 0.47 -2.82 -15.97
N LYS A 110 0.56 -3.67 -14.95
CA LYS A 110 -0.58 -4.06 -14.10
C LYS A 110 -0.27 -3.76 -12.64
N GLN A 111 -1.17 -3.05 -11.97
CA GLN A 111 -1.09 -2.84 -10.53
C GLN A 111 -1.48 -4.13 -9.81
N VAL A 112 -0.68 -4.53 -8.83
CA VAL A 112 -0.88 -5.77 -8.09
C VAL A 112 -1.29 -5.49 -6.64
N VAL A 113 -0.63 -4.52 -6.00
CA VAL A 113 -0.90 -4.14 -4.59
C VAL A 113 -0.76 -2.63 -4.42
N LEU A 114 -1.56 -2.07 -3.53
CA LEU A 114 -1.32 -0.74 -2.96
C LEU A 114 -1.10 -0.89 -1.45
N SER A 115 0.02 -0.34 -0.96
CA SER A 115 0.37 -0.38 0.46
C SER A 115 0.37 1.03 1.05
N PHE A 116 -0.08 1.14 2.30
CA PHE A 116 -0.02 2.36 3.11
C PHE A 116 0.94 2.10 4.28
N TYR A 117 1.80 3.08 4.60
CA TYR A 117 2.82 3.01 5.66
C TYR A 117 2.60 4.05 6.75
#